data_AF-A0A7X7E0L1-F1
#
_entry.id   AF-A0A7X7E0L1-F1
#
_cell.length_a   1.000
_cell.length_b   1.000
_cell.length_c   1.000
_cell.angle_alpha   90.00
_cell.angle_beta   90.00
_cell.angle_gamma   90.00
#
_symmetry.space_group_name_H-M   'P 1'
#
loop_
_entity.id
_entity.type
_entity.pdbx_description
1 polymer ?
#
loop_
_entity_poly.entity_id
_entity_poly.type
_entity_poly.pdbx_seq_one_letter_code
_entity_poly.pdbx_strand_id
1 'polypeptide(L)'
;MVAKSYINMYDGIQAEQLREIDSFIRFLERSTGVLRKKDTITVLHQAQLICGRVSKEVQQYIAKRFNVSVEEIEETVNFYEYFTTDSQSERILSPC
;
A
#
# COMPACT_ATOMS: atom_id res chain seq x y z
N MET A 1 24.86 7.13 1.16
CA MET A 1 24.76 5.66 0.98
C MET A 1 23.43 5.16 1.54
N VAL A 2 22.32 5.24 0.79
CA VAL A 2 20.99 4.72 1.24
C VAL A 2 20.21 4.03 0.11
N ALA A 3 20.56 4.28 -1.17
CA ALA A 3 19.78 3.77 -2.30
C ALA A 3 19.89 2.25 -2.54
N LYS A 4 20.98 1.59 -2.13
CA LYS A 4 21.26 0.18 -2.53
C LYS A 4 20.54 -0.89 -1.69
N SER A 5 19.83 -0.54 -0.62
CA SER A 5 19.08 -1.54 0.19
C SER A 5 17.64 -1.78 -0.24
N TYR A 6 17.03 -0.90 -1.05
CA TYR A 6 15.63 -1.02 -1.47
C TYR A 6 15.44 -1.76 -2.80
N ILE A 7 16.53 -1.95 -3.57
CA ILE A 7 16.47 -2.31 -4.99
C ILE A 7 16.26 -3.82 -5.23
N ASN A 8 16.42 -4.68 -4.22
CA ASN A 8 16.48 -6.14 -4.46
C ASN A 8 15.26 -6.94 -3.94
N MET A 9 14.12 -6.30 -3.63
CA MET A 9 12.96 -7.02 -3.06
C MET A 9 11.58 -6.58 -3.59
N TYR A 10 11.48 -5.48 -4.34
CA TYR A 10 10.22 -4.95 -4.87
C TYR A 10 10.38 -4.62 -6.35
N ASP A 11 10.19 -5.62 -7.22
CA ASP A 11 10.49 -5.54 -8.66
C ASP A 11 9.56 -4.55 -9.41
N GLY A 12 8.41 -4.18 -8.81
CA GLY A 12 7.38 -3.34 -9.43
C GLY A 12 7.23 -1.89 -8.91
N ILE A 13 8.01 -1.43 -7.92
CA ILE A 13 7.82 -0.09 -7.31
C ILE A 13 9.12 0.74 -7.39
N GLN A 14 9.00 1.99 -7.83
CA GLN A 14 10.12 2.94 -7.83
C GLN A 14 10.46 3.40 -6.41
N ALA A 15 11.76 3.57 -6.13
CA ALA A 15 12.23 4.00 -4.81
C ALA A 15 11.65 5.36 -4.40
N GLU A 16 11.38 6.24 -5.38
CA GLU A 16 10.72 7.53 -5.20
C GLU A 16 9.30 7.36 -4.66
N GLN A 17 8.51 6.45 -5.23
CA GLN A 17 7.13 6.17 -4.78
C GLN A 17 7.11 5.65 -3.34
N LEU A 18 8.04 4.75 -3.01
CA LEU A 18 8.19 4.26 -1.63
C LEU A 18 8.55 5.40 -0.68
N ARG A 19 9.42 6.33 -1.07
CA ARG A 19 9.78 7.49 -0.23
C ARG A 19 8.58 8.40 0.01
N GLU A 20 7.72 8.61 -0.98
CA GLU A 20 6.52 9.43 -0.82
C GLU A 20 5.51 8.77 0.13
N ILE A 21 5.23 7.49 -0.06
CA ILE A 21 4.38 6.70 0.85
C ILE A 21 4.95 6.75 2.27
N ASP A 22 6.27 6.59 2.40
CA ASP A 22 6.95 6.63 3.69
C ASP A 22 6.82 7.98 4.39
N SER A 23 7.00 9.06 3.63
CA SER A 23 6.85 10.43 4.13
C SER A 23 5.41 10.67 4.62
N PHE A 24 4.42 10.14 3.91
CA PHE A 24 3.02 10.23 4.30
C PHE A 24 2.71 9.42 5.57
N ILE A 25 3.23 8.19 5.69
CA ILE A 25 3.09 7.38 6.91
C ILE A 25 3.66 8.13 8.12
N ARG A 26 4.88 8.68 8.00
CA ARG A 26 5.51 9.47 9.07
C ARG A 26 4.70 10.73 9.42
N PHE A 27 4.11 11.37 8.42
CA PHE A 27 3.24 12.53 8.63
C PHE A 27 2.00 12.14 9.44
N LEU A 28 1.34 11.03 9.10
CA LEU A 28 0.20 10.52 9.85
C LEU A 28 0.60 10.14 11.28
N GLU A 29 1.67 9.37 11.46
CA GLU A 29 2.19 8.97 12.76
C GLU A 29 2.49 10.18 13.66
N ARG A 30 3.11 11.22 13.10
CA ARG A 30 3.38 12.47 13.83
C ARG A 30 2.10 13.23 14.19
N SER A 31 1.08 13.17 13.35
CA SER A 31 -0.19 13.90 13.54
C SER A 31 -1.10 13.21 14.57
N THR A 32 -1.23 11.88 14.50
CA THR A 32 -2.14 11.12 15.37
C THR A 32 -1.45 10.46 16.56
N GLY A 33 -0.11 10.40 16.58
CA GLY A 33 0.71 9.76 17.61
C GLY A 33 0.72 8.22 17.56
N VAL A 34 -0.29 7.61 16.93
CA VAL A 34 -0.45 6.16 16.77
C VAL A 34 -1.05 5.87 15.40
N LEU A 35 -0.50 4.88 14.70
CA LEU A 35 -1.06 4.32 13.47
C LEU A 35 -2.24 3.40 13.80
N ARG A 36 -3.43 3.74 13.34
CA ARG A 36 -4.65 2.95 13.50
C ARG A 36 -4.98 2.22 12.20
N LYS A 37 -5.83 1.19 12.29
CA LYS A 37 -6.32 0.45 11.12
C LYS A 37 -6.96 1.34 10.04
N LYS A 38 -7.62 2.43 10.43
CA LYS A 38 -8.16 3.41 9.46
C LYS A 38 -7.06 4.17 8.71
N ASP A 39 -5.91 4.38 9.33
CA ASP A 39 -4.79 5.09 8.71
C ASP A 39 -4.14 4.20 7.64
N THR A 40 -4.19 2.87 7.81
CA THR A 40 -3.81 1.88 6.78
C THR A 40 -4.60 2.08 5.49
N ILE A 41 -5.93 2.25 5.59
CA ILE A 41 -6.81 2.49 4.44
C ILE A 41 -6.42 3.80 3.73
N THR A 42 -6.17 4.86 4.50
CA THR A 42 -5.73 6.15 3.95
C THR A 42 -4.37 6.04 3.25
N VAL A 43 -3.43 5.29 3.82
CA VAL A 43 -2.11 5.05 3.22
C VAL A 43 -2.21 4.19 1.96
N LEU A 44 -3.04 3.15 1.95
CA LEU A 44 -3.30 2.34 0.76
C LEU A 44 -3.87 3.19 -0.37
N HIS A 45 -4.81 4.09 -0.06
CA HIS A 45 -5.38 5.01 -1.04
C HIS A 45 -4.31 5.98 -1.58
N GLN A 46 -3.49 6.55 -0.70
CA GLN A 46 -2.39 7.41 -1.11
C GLN A 46 -1.35 6.65 -1.97
N ALA A 47 -1.03 5.42 -1.60
CA ALA A 47 -0.14 4.56 -2.36
C ALA A 47 -0.73 4.23 -3.74
N GLN A 48 -2.05 4.01 -3.85
CA GLN A 48 -2.71 3.86 -5.15
C GLN A 48 -2.61 5.12 -6.01
N LEU A 49 -2.71 6.32 -5.43
CA LEU A 49 -2.54 7.57 -6.19
C LEU A 49 -1.11 7.74 -6.72
N ILE A 50 -0.10 7.32 -5.95
CA ILE A 50 1.32 7.43 -6.30
C ILE A 50 1.76 6.32 -7.27
N CYS A 51 1.30 5.10 -7.05
CA CYS A 51 1.67 3.91 -7.80
C CYS A 51 0.71 3.59 -8.95
N GLY A 52 -0.46 4.23 -9.00
CA GLY A 52 -1.58 3.92 -9.91
C GLY A 52 -2.41 2.70 -9.48
N ARG A 53 -1.79 1.73 -8.80
CA ARG A 53 -2.39 0.48 -8.33
C ARG A 53 -1.76 0.00 -7.03
N VAL A 54 -2.49 -0.81 -6.29
CA VAL A 54 -2.05 -1.40 -5.02
C VAL A 54 -1.48 -2.80 -5.29
N SER A 55 -0.25 -2.84 -5.78
CA SER A 55 0.45 -4.11 -6.06
C SER A 55 0.81 -4.86 -4.78
N LYS A 56 1.17 -6.14 -4.92
CA LYS A 56 1.53 -6.99 -3.77
C LYS A 56 2.74 -6.44 -3.01
N GLU A 57 3.69 -5.82 -3.71
CA GLU A 57 4.83 -5.13 -3.10
C GLU A 57 4.40 -3.96 -2.21
N VAL A 58 3.41 -3.17 -2.66
CA VAL A 58 2.89 -2.01 -1.91
C VAL A 58 2.24 -2.52 -0.62
N GLN A 59 1.43 -3.57 -0.74
CA GLN A 59 0.75 -4.19 0.40
C GLN A 59 1.75 -4.73 1.42
N GLN A 60 2.80 -5.44 0.97
CA GLN A 60 3.87 -5.94 1.84
C GLN A 60 4.65 -4.81 2.53
N TYR A 61 4.94 -3.73 1.80
CA TYR A 61 5.61 -2.57 2.37
C TYR A 61 4.78 -1.94 3.49
N ILE A 62 3.49 -1.71 3.24
CA ILE A 62 2.57 -1.13 4.21
C ILE A 62 2.39 -2.07 5.40
N ALA A 63 2.19 -3.37 5.17
CA ALA A 63 2.08 -4.38 6.24
C ALA A 63 3.29 -4.31 7.20
N LYS A 64 4.50 -4.23 6.64
CA LYS A 64 5.74 -4.08 7.41
C LYS A 64 5.83 -2.77 8.18
N ARG A 65 5.34 -1.66 7.63
CA ARG A 65 5.34 -0.35 8.32
C ARG A 65 4.32 -0.28 9.45
N PHE A 66 3.16 -0.90 9.27
CA PHE A 66 2.10 -0.96 10.28
C PHE A 66 2.27 -2.13 11.26
N ASN A 67 3.27 -2.99 11.05
CA ASN A 67 3.53 -4.19 11.83
C ASN A 67 2.30 -5.13 11.91
N VAL A 68 1.60 -5.27 10.79
CA VAL A 68 0.45 -6.17 10.59
C VAL A 68 0.80 -7.27 9.59
N SER A 69 0.01 -8.34 9.54
CA SER A 69 0.20 -9.39 8.53
C SER A 69 -0.15 -8.88 7.13
N VAL A 70 0.47 -9.47 6.12
CA VAL A 70 0.14 -9.18 4.72
C VAL A 70 -1.28 -9.64 4.41
N GLU A 71 -1.73 -10.76 5.02
CA GLU A 71 -3.11 -11.22 4.84
C GLU A 71 -4.14 -10.19 5.33
N GLU A 72 -3.90 -9.50 6.44
CA GLU A 72 -4.84 -8.47 6.92
C GLU A 72 -4.96 -7.29 5.96
N ILE A 73 -3.86 -6.92 5.30
CA ILE A 73 -3.87 -5.90 4.24
C ILE A 73 -4.60 -6.41 3.00
N GLU A 74 -4.32 -7.64 2.58
CA GLU A 74 -4.94 -8.27 1.41
C GLU A 74 -6.45 -8.42 1.61
N GLU A 75 -6.90 -8.82 2.79
CA GLU A 75 -8.31 -8.84 3.18
C GLU A 75 -8.94 -7.45 3.09
N THR A 76 -8.25 -6.43 3.61
CA THR A 76 -8.73 -5.03 3.56
C THR A 76 -8.89 -4.57 2.12
N VAL A 77 -7.90 -4.84 1.27
CA VAL A 77 -7.90 -4.44 -0.13
C VAL A 77 -8.96 -5.20 -0.92
N ASN A 78 -9.16 -6.49 -0.65
CA ASN A 78 -10.18 -7.30 -1.31
C ASN A 78 -11.61 -7.01 -0.80
N PHE A 79 -11.74 -6.51 0.44
CA PHE A 79 -13.03 -6.11 1.02
C PHE A 79 -13.58 -4.84 0.38
N TYR A 80 -12.71 -3.93 -0.05
CA TYR A 80 -13.06 -2.62 -0.57
C TYR A 80 -12.86 -2.55 -2.09
N GLU A 81 -13.95 -2.55 -2.85
CA GLU A 81 -13.95 -2.54 -4.33
C GLU A 81 -13.30 -1.30 -4.97
N TYR A 82 -13.03 -0.23 -4.21
CA TYR A 82 -12.36 0.96 -4.73
C TYR A 82 -10.84 0.80 -4.85
N PHE A 83 -10.26 -0.26 -4.28
CA PHE A 83 -8.84 -0.53 -4.45
C PHE A 83 -8.60 -1.33 -5.73
N THR A 84 -7.71 -0.82 -6.58
CA THR A 84 -7.30 -1.51 -7.80
C THR A 84 -6.05 -2.32 -7.52
N THR A 85 -6.16 -3.65 -7.54
CA THR A 85 -5.01 -4.57 -7.44
C THR A 85 -4.68 -5.18 -8.80
N ASP A 86 -3.44 -5.63 -8.95
CA ASP A 86 -3.00 -6.38 -10.13
C ASP A 86 -3.78 -7.68 -10.35
N SER A 87 -4.33 -8.29 -9.29
CA SER A 87 -5.08 -9.55 -9.36
C SER A 87 -6.58 -9.38 -9.64
N GLN A 88 -7.14 -8.17 -9.51
CA GLN A 88 -8.58 -7.93 -9.69
C GLN A 88 -8.99 -7.56 -11.12
N SER A 89 -8.05 -7.46 -12.08
CA SER A 89 -8.36 -7.03 -13.45
C SER A 89 -9.27 -7.97 -14.25
N GLU A 90 -9.69 -9.12 -13.72
CA GLU A 90 -10.55 -10.10 -14.40
C GLU A 90 -11.98 -10.24 -13.86
N ARG A 91 -12.41 -9.49 -12.83
CA ARG A 91 -13.79 -9.59 -12.30
C ARG A 91 -14.70 -8.43 -12.69
N ILE A 92 -14.83 -8.19 -14.00
CA ILE A 92 -16.01 -7.50 -14.54
C ILE A 92 -16.94 -8.58 -15.11
N LEU A 93 -17.71 -9.23 -14.25
CA LEU A 93 -18.98 -9.83 -14.66
C LEU A 93 -20.06 -8.95 -14.07
N SER A 94 -20.39 -7.88 -14.78
CA SER A 94 -21.60 -7.10 -14.56
C SER A 94 -22.81 -7.96 -14.97
N PRO A 95 -23.71 -8.36 -14.06
CA PRO A 95 -25.04 -8.77 -14.47
C PRO A 95 -25.90 -7.51 -14.71
N CYS A 96 -26.64 -7.48 -15.82
CA CYS A 96 -27.48 -6.37 -16.28
C CYS A 96 -28.55 -5.93 -15.27
#